data_AF-A0A7X7UEG1-F1
#
_entry.id   AF-A0A7X7UEG1-F1
#
_cell.length_a   1.000
_cell.length_b   1.000
_cell.length_c   1.000
_cell.angle_alpha   90.00
_cell.angle_beta   90.00
_cell.angle_gamma   90.00
#
_symmetry.space_group_name_H-M   'P 1'
#
loop_
_entity.id
_entity.type
_entity.pdbx_description
1 polymer ?
#
loop_
_entity_poly.entity_id
_entity_poly.type
_entity_poly.pdbx_seq_one_letter_code
_entity_poly.pdbx_strand_id
1 'polypeptide(L)'
;MLENLAGLDRYLFCSINEGWSRPPLDLFFGLFTNLGQGWLITLLGLAGLYLFDRKNFPKNFLVIAAVMLLGNWFVHLIKSWVARPRPLHDPGLGAIEAEAVKTQVLGWLPRWTIPLQPLDPRVIAGRFAELHIVGPKYGWRSYPSGHAAAAFGAAAALIYVYRRWWSWLLLVPAALVGLSRIYVGVHFPLDVLVGGAIGAVNSVVLLAWWRPYTGLGLRRPARRRPSVSPPGQPLVMLVAGEASADAYAANLIAAVRRLRPGARFVGVGGERTIAAGLRPIGKAEEIAIVGFTGVLTGLFALRRIYLGLLRVMDADRPDLLVCLDLPDFNLALANQAKGRGIPVLYYISPQVWAWRTGRIATIADRIDHLVPALPFEKDLYERRHVPVSYFGHPLLEINRPQYASREEARQAFGLALDRPVAVLAPGSRKNEIKYLAPVLAETARLLAAREPRLQFAVPLAPTVDEGWVRGIFAAAGVEITYTRGDFNDLLAGADLGVITSGTATLEAALAGLPHVIVYRGHPLNYAIARRVVQVDKIGLANIILGRTAFRELIQDECRPEIIVESVLALREGPEREAVRQACGELRRLLAPGEVSTRVAELALSMAAERPTGKTVHGE
;
A
#
# COMPACT_ATOMS: atom_id res chain seq x y z
N MET A 1 -45.91 0.43 16.25
CA MET A 1 -44.80 -0.55 16.12
C MET A 1 -43.55 -0.11 16.89
N LEU A 2 -43.03 1.11 16.66
CA LEU A 2 -41.84 1.62 17.37
C LEU A 2 -42.04 1.80 18.89
N GLU A 3 -43.22 2.24 19.32
CA GLU A 3 -43.55 2.34 20.77
C GLU A 3 -43.57 0.96 21.45
N ASN A 4 -44.12 -0.06 20.78
CA ASN A 4 -44.11 -1.44 21.29
C ASN A 4 -42.69 -2.01 21.40
N LEU A 5 -41.80 -1.67 20.47
CA LEU A 5 -40.40 -2.07 20.52
C LEU A 5 -39.65 -1.37 21.66
N ALA A 6 -39.86 -0.07 21.87
CA ALA A 6 -39.27 0.67 22.99
C ALA A 6 -39.76 0.16 24.34
N GLY A 7 -41.05 -0.16 24.46
CA GLY A 7 -41.64 -0.77 25.66
C GLY A 7 -41.06 -2.15 25.96
N LEU A 8 -40.91 -3.00 24.94
CA LEU A 8 -40.29 -4.32 25.08
C LEU A 8 -38.81 -4.22 25.49
N ASP A 9 -38.06 -3.28 24.91
CA ASP A 9 -36.64 -3.08 25.16
C ASP A 9 -36.38 -2.61 26.61
N ARG A 10 -37.24 -1.74 27.14
CA ARG A 10 -37.24 -1.35 28.56
C ARG A 10 -37.64 -2.51 29.47
N TYR A 11 -38.69 -3.24 29.14
CA TYR A 11 -39.13 -4.41 29.91
C TYR A 11 -38.03 -5.47 30.04
N LEU A 12 -37.35 -5.79 28.93
CA LEU A 12 -36.24 -6.74 28.92
C LEU A 12 -35.04 -6.23 29.72
N PHE A 13 -34.72 -4.93 29.61
CA PHE A 13 -33.67 -4.31 30.41
C PHE A 13 -33.94 -4.44 31.91
N CYS A 14 -35.14 -4.08 32.37
CA CYS A 14 -35.53 -4.20 33.77
C CYS A 14 -35.52 -5.66 34.23
N SER A 15 -36.10 -6.58 33.45
CA SER A 15 -36.15 -8.01 33.78
C SER A 15 -34.76 -8.62 33.99
N ILE A 16 -33.78 -8.22 33.17
CA ILE A 16 -32.40 -8.68 33.30
C ILE A 16 -31.76 -8.13 34.59
N ASN A 17 -31.90 -6.83 34.85
CA ASN A 17 -31.22 -6.18 35.98
C ASN A 17 -31.88 -6.52 37.33
N GLU A 18 -33.20 -6.72 37.39
CA GLU A 18 -33.90 -7.12 38.62
C GLU A 18 -33.70 -8.60 38.95
N GLY A 19 -33.78 -9.47 37.95
CA GLY A 19 -33.71 -10.91 38.19
C GLY A 19 -32.30 -11.44 38.46
N TRP A 20 -31.25 -10.76 37.98
CA TRP A 20 -29.89 -11.30 37.94
C TRP A 20 -28.92 -10.62 38.91
N SER A 21 -29.30 -9.52 39.54
CA SER A 21 -28.41 -8.78 40.45
C SER A 21 -28.05 -9.61 41.69
N ARG A 22 -26.83 -10.15 41.69
CA ARG A 22 -26.24 -10.92 42.80
C ARG A 22 -24.74 -10.65 42.87
N PRO A 23 -24.10 -10.60 44.05
CA PRO A 23 -22.69 -10.23 44.20
C PRO A 23 -21.70 -11.01 43.29
N PRO A 24 -21.86 -12.33 43.06
CA PRO A 24 -20.98 -13.06 42.13
C PRO A 24 -21.13 -12.63 40.67
N LEU A 25 -22.35 -12.31 40.23
CA LEU A 25 -22.64 -11.88 38.86
C LEU A 25 -22.22 -10.42 38.64
N ASP A 26 -22.35 -9.57 39.67
CA ASP A 26 -21.86 -8.20 39.67
C ASP A 26 -20.34 -8.16 39.46
N LEU A 27 -19.60 -8.99 40.19
CA LEU A 27 -18.15 -9.12 40.03
C LEU A 27 -17.80 -9.68 38.66
N PHE A 28 -18.49 -10.73 38.21
CA PHE A 28 -18.25 -11.36 36.92
C PHE A 28 -18.48 -10.39 35.75
N PHE A 29 -19.65 -9.77 35.65
CA PHE A 29 -19.98 -8.85 34.56
C PHE A 29 -19.21 -7.53 34.65
N GLY A 30 -18.87 -7.06 35.84
CA GLY A 30 -17.98 -5.91 36.04
C GLY A 30 -16.57 -6.17 35.50
N LEU A 31 -15.96 -7.29 35.85
CA LEU A 31 -14.64 -7.70 35.35
C LEU A 31 -14.67 -7.99 33.84
N PHE A 32 -15.69 -8.72 33.38
CA PHE A 32 -15.83 -9.11 31.98
C PHE A 32 -16.05 -7.89 31.07
N THR A 33 -16.74 -6.87 31.55
CA THR A 33 -16.92 -5.60 30.83
C THR A 33 -15.60 -4.82 30.67
N ASN A 34 -14.73 -4.82 31.68
CA ASN A 34 -13.42 -4.17 31.61
C ASN A 34 -12.44 -4.91 30.70
N LEU A 35 -12.51 -6.25 30.65
CA LEU A 35 -11.75 -7.09 29.71
C LEU A 35 -12.37 -7.09 28.28
N GLY A 36 -13.65 -6.73 28.18
CA GLY A 36 -14.56 -7.04 27.08
C GLY A 36 -14.70 -5.99 25.97
N GLN A 37 -13.70 -5.12 25.72
CA GLN A 37 -13.69 -4.26 24.52
C GLN A 37 -13.49 -5.05 23.20
N GLY A 38 -13.98 -6.29 23.11
CA GLY A 38 -13.72 -7.22 22.00
C GLY A 38 -12.30 -7.79 21.98
N TRP A 39 -11.37 -7.23 22.76
CA TRP A 39 -9.98 -7.69 22.82
C TRP A 39 -9.84 -9.11 23.33
N LEU A 40 -10.61 -9.54 24.33
CA LEU A 40 -10.48 -10.91 24.84
C LEU A 40 -10.75 -11.98 23.77
N ILE A 41 -11.86 -11.86 23.03
CA ILE A 41 -12.21 -12.77 21.92
C ILE A 41 -11.14 -12.72 20.84
N THR A 42 -10.66 -11.51 20.55
CA THR A 42 -9.66 -11.26 19.54
C THR A 42 -8.31 -11.86 19.94
N LEU A 43 -7.85 -11.64 21.16
CA LEU A 43 -6.59 -12.17 21.67
C LEU A 43 -6.61 -13.69 21.76
N LEU A 44 -7.71 -14.29 22.22
CA LEU A 44 -7.88 -15.75 22.25
C LEU A 44 -7.89 -16.34 20.84
N GLY A 45 -8.65 -15.74 19.91
CA GLY A 45 -8.66 -16.15 18.52
C GLY A 45 -7.33 -15.93 17.80
N LEU A 46 -6.64 -14.83 18.09
CA LEU A 46 -5.32 -14.56 17.52
C LEU A 46 -4.25 -15.50 18.08
N ALA A 47 -4.30 -15.82 19.38
CA ALA A 47 -3.40 -16.80 19.98
C ALA A 47 -3.60 -18.17 19.32
N GLY A 48 -4.84 -18.61 19.11
CA GLY A 48 -5.12 -19.82 18.35
C GLY A 48 -4.60 -19.74 16.91
N LEU A 49 -4.78 -18.62 16.20
CA LEU A 49 -4.25 -18.45 14.83
C LEU A 49 -2.72 -18.46 14.81
N TYR A 50 -2.06 -17.90 15.82
CA TYR A 50 -0.61 -17.93 15.93
C TYR A 50 -0.10 -19.36 16.15
N LEU A 51 -0.79 -20.14 16.97
CA LEU A 51 -0.43 -21.52 17.28
C LEU A 51 -0.72 -22.48 16.11
N PHE A 52 -1.88 -22.34 15.44
CA PHE A 52 -2.36 -23.31 14.45
C PHE A 52 -2.20 -22.86 12.98
N ASP A 53 -1.97 -21.56 12.70
CA ASP A 53 -1.84 -21.01 11.34
C ASP A 53 -0.81 -19.86 11.29
N ARG A 54 0.38 -20.11 11.86
CA ARG A 54 1.48 -19.14 11.97
C ARG A 54 1.87 -18.50 10.63
N LYS A 55 1.75 -19.26 9.52
CA LYS A 55 2.09 -18.80 8.17
C LYS A 55 1.16 -17.70 7.67
N ASN A 56 -0.13 -17.77 7.97
CA ASN A 56 -1.10 -16.76 7.53
C ASN A 56 -1.48 -15.78 8.64
N PHE A 57 -0.95 -15.95 9.86
CA PHE A 57 -1.23 -15.10 11.02
C PHE A 57 -1.15 -13.59 10.72
N PRO A 58 -0.10 -13.03 10.08
CA PRO A 58 -0.05 -11.59 9.83
C PRO A 58 -1.19 -11.07 8.95
N LYS A 59 -1.59 -11.87 7.95
CA LYS A 59 -2.71 -11.53 7.05
C LYS A 59 -4.04 -11.61 7.78
N ASN A 60 -4.27 -12.71 8.51
CA ASN A 60 -5.51 -12.91 9.25
C ASN A 60 -5.67 -11.89 10.37
N PHE A 61 -4.57 -11.55 11.06
CA PHE A 61 -4.52 -10.47 12.05
C PHE A 61 -4.98 -9.14 11.47
N LEU A 62 -4.40 -8.72 10.34
CA LEU A 62 -4.75 -7.46 9.68
C LEU A 62 -6.24 -7.39 9.32
N VAL A 63 -6.79 -8.49 8.82
CA VAL A 63 -8.22 -8.56 8.46
C VAL A 63 -9.11 -8.46 9.69
N ILE A 64 -8.80 -9.21 10.75
CA ILE A 64 -9.58 -9.17 11.99
C ILE A 64 -9.49 -7.79 12.64
N ALA A 65 -8.30 -7.19 12.68
CA ALA A 65 -8.10 -5.83 13.17
C ALA A 65 -8.89 -4.80 12.35
N ALA A 66 -8.87 -4.89 11.01
CA ALA A 66 -9.65 -4.02 10.14
C ALA A 66 -11.17 -4.16 10.37
N VAL A 67 -11.67 -5.40 10.55
CA VAL A 67 -13.07 -5.66 10.89
C VAL A 67 -13.47 -4.98 12.20
N MET A 68 -12.62 -5.07 13.22
CA MET A 68 -12.91 -4.44 14.51
C MET A 68 -12.87 -2.91 14.44
N LEU A 69 -11.83 -2.34 13.82
CA LEU A 69 -11.66 -0.90 13.70
C LEU A 69 -12.78 -0.27 12.88
N LEU A 70 -13.10 -0.84 11.70
CA LEU A 70 -14.16 -0.34 10.84
C LEU A 70 -15.53 -0.57 11.45
N GLY A 71 -15.77 -1.70 12.11
CA GLY A 71 -17.03 -1.97 12.81
C GLY A 71 -17.30 -0.94 13.90
N ASN A 72 -16.29 -0.62 14.70
CA ASN A 72 -16.40 0.43 15.72
C ASN A 72 -16.60 1.83 15.08
N TRP A 73 -15.87 2.13 14.01
CA TRP A 73 -16.02 3.39 13.28
C TRP A 73 -17.43 3.56 12.69
N PHE A 74 -18.00 2.53 12.06
CA PHE A 74 -19.38 2.54 11.55
C PHE A 74 -20.40 2.77 12.66
N VAL A 75 -20.21 2.16 13.84
CA VAL A 75 -21.07 2.43 14.99
C VAL A 75 -20.97 3.88 15.43
N HIS A 76 -19.76 4.45 15.51
CA HIS A 76 -19.58 5.86 15.86
C HIS A 76 -20.18 6.81 14.82
N LEU A 77 -20.09 6.44 13.54
CA LEU A 77 -20.75 7.16 12.46
C LEU A 77 -22.27 7.13 12.66
N ILE A 78 -22.89 5.96 12.79
CA ILE A 78 -24.36 5.83 12.99
C ILE A 78 -24.82 6.55 14.27
N LYS A 79 -24.01 6.49 15.34
CA LYS A 79 -24.25 7.25 16.60
C LYS A 79 -24.35 8.75 16.41
N SER A 80 -23.74 9.31 15.37
CA SER A 80 -23.85 10.74 15.10
C SER A 80 -25.22 11.14 14.54
N TRP A 81 -26.00 10.17 14.03
CA TRP A 81 -27.31 10.41 13.39
C TRP A 81 -28.49 9.90 14.20
N VAL A 82 -28.35 8.76 14.90
CA VAL A 82 -29.50 8.00 15.44
C VAL A 82 -29.34 7.66 16.94
N ALA A 83 -28.49 8.40 17.66
CA ALA A 83 -28.26 8.11 19.08
C ALA A 83 -29.51 8.38 19.94
N ARG A 84 -29.73 7.49 20.90
CA ARG A 84 -30.73 7.63 21.97
C ARG A 84 -30.06 7.68 23.35
N PRO A 85 -30.72 8.20 24.39
CA PRO A 85 -30.20 8.20 25.75
C PRO A 85 -29.86 6.78 26.23
N ARG A 86 -28.88 6.69 27.12
CA ARG A 86 -28.62 5.46 27.89
C ARG A 86 -29.76 5.15 28.86
N PRO A 87 -29.92 3.90 29.33
CA PRO A 87 -30.94 3.54 30.30
C PRO A 87 -31.00 4.48 31.52
N LEU A 88 -29.85 4.85 32.09
CA LEU A 88 -29.73 5.79 33.23
C LEU A 88 -30.17 7.24 32.91
N HIS A 89 -30.39 7.56 31.64
CA HIS A 89 -30.84 8.88 31.18
C HIS A 89 -32.16 8.79 30.41
N ASP A 90 -32.84 7.63 30.41
CA ASP A 90 -34.10 7.43 29.71
C ASP A 90 -35.26 7.88 30.62
N PRO A 91 -35.99 8.96 30.26
CA PRO A 91 -37.06 9.49 31.10
C PRO A 91 -38.24 8.52 31.25
N GLY A 92 -38.38 7.52 30.36
CA GLY A 92 -39.42 6.51 30.43
C GLY A 92 -39.14 5.37 31.41
N LEU A 93 -37.97 5.34 32.06
CA LEU A 93 -37.66 4.44 33.17
C LEU A 93 -37.86 5.08 34.56
N GLY A 94 -38.25 6.36 34.61
CA GLY A 94 -38.30 7.15 35.86
C GLY A 94 -36.92 7.69 36.27
N ALA A 95 -36.89 8.62 37.23
CA ALA A 95 -35.64 9.14 37.77
C ALA A 95 -34.94 8.06 38.61
N ILE A 96 -34.06 7.28 37.98
CA ILE A 96 -33.19 6.34 38.70
C ILE A 96 -32.12 7.20 39.42
N GLU A 97 -32.27 7.40 40.73
CA GLU A 97 -31.22 8.06 41.52
C GLU A 97 -29.98 7.16 41.60
N ALA A 98 -28.89 7.60 40.99
CA ALA A 98 -27.58 6.95 41.06
C ALA A 98 -26.63 7.83 41.89
N GLU A 99 -26.57 7.58 43.20
CA GLU A 99 -25.62 8.25 44.09
C GLU A 99 -24.25 7.54 44.08
N ALA A 100 -23.16 8.30 44.00
CA ALA A 100 -21.80 7.77 43.89
C ALA A 100 -21.02 8.05 45.18
N VAL A 101 -20.74 7.03 46.01
CA VAL A 101 -19.94 7.16 47.23
C VAL A 101 -18.75 6.18 47.25
N LYS A 102 -17.60 6.68 47.75
CA LYS A 102 -16.24 6.10 47.73
C LYS A 102 -15.87 5.44 49.06
N THR A 103 -15.40 4.17 49.04
CA THR A 103 -14.40 3.71 50.03
C THR A 103 -13.51 2.56 49.50
N GLN A 104 -12.24 2.58 49.91
CA GLN A 104 -11.12 1.75 49.43
C GLN A 104 -11.05 0.39 50.10
N VAL A 105 -10.80 -0.68 49.33
CA VAL A 105 -10.32 -1.96 49.90
C VAL A 105 -9.04 -2.48 49.25
N LEU A 106 -8.75 -2.30 47.95
CA LEU A 106 -7.44 -2.73 47.37
C LEU A 106 -6.97 -1.80 46.24
N GLY A 107 -5.82 -1.14 46.43
CA GLY A 107 -5.38 0.06 45.69
C GLY A 107 -4.94 -0.07 44.23
N TRP A 108 -5.13 -1.22 43.57
CA TRP A 108 -4.51 -1.49 42.25
C TRP A 108 -5.50 -1.97 41.17
N LEU A 109 -6.79 -2.16 41.50
CA LEU A 109 -7.87 -2.45 40.54
C LEU A 109 -8.70 -1.19 40.26
N PRO A 110 -9.20 -0.95 39.03
CA PRO A 110 -10.13 0.14 38.76
C PRO A 110 -11.41 0.00 39.62
N ARG A 111 -11.86 1.14 40.17
CA ARG A 111 -12.83 1.32 41.27
C ARG A 111 -14.25 0.80 40.98
N TRP A 112 -14.83 0.03 41.90
CA TRP A 112 -16.27 -0.34 41.92
C TRP A 112 -16.80 -0.46 43.36
N THR A 113 -17.90 0.23 43.72
CA THR A 113 -18.70 0.02 44.95
C THR A 113 -20.16 0.44 44.75
N ILE A 114 -21.12 -0.35 45.27
CA ILE A 114 -22.49 0.05 45.68
C ILE A 114 -22.90 -0.83 46.89
N PRO A 115 -23.21 -0.26 48.07
CA PRO A 115 -24.15 -0.86 49.01
C PRO A 115 -25.45 -0.04 49.06
N LEU A 116 -26.60 -0.73 49.17
CA LEU A 116 -27.93 -0.14 49.24
C LEU A 116 -28.17 0.58 50.59
N GLN A 117 -28.74 1.79 50.55
CA GLN A 117 -29.62 2.30 51.62
C GLN A 117 -31.06 2.33 51.09
N PRO A 118 -32.07 2.07 51.95
CA PRO A 118 -33.45 1.99 51.51
C PRO A 118 -34.01 3.39 51.26
N LEU A 119 -34.69 3.59 50.12
CA LEU A 119 -35.43 4.81 49.83
C LEU A 119 -36.94 4.55 49.72
N ASP A 120 -37.67 5.60 50.09
CA ASP A 120 -39.07 5.73 50.46
C ASP A 120 -40.07 5.01 49.51
N PRO A 121 -41.02 4.19 50.02
CA PRO A 121 -41.96 3.39 49.21
C PRO A 121 -42.97 4.15 48.35
N ARG A 122 -42.88 5.48 48.20
CA ARG A 122 -44.00 6.29 47.71
C ARG A 122 -43.63 7.30 46.64
N VAL A 123 -43.05 6.88 45.53
CA VAL A 123 -43.26 7.57 44.23
C VAL A 123 -43.35 6.57 43.08
N ILE A 124 -44.60 6.27 42.70
CA ILE A 124 -45.10 5.76 41.41
C ILE A 124 -44.85 4.27 41.08
N ALA A 125 -45.67 3.44 41.74
CA ALA A 125 -46.55 2.44 41.14
C ALA A 125 -45.96 1.53 40.03
N GLY A 126 -45.12 0.58 40.46
CA GLY A 126 -45.71 -0.74 40.67
C GLY A 126 -45.02 -1.97 40.07
N ARG A 127 -43.87 -1.86 39.38
CA ARG A 127 -43.11 -3.07 38.97
C ARG A 127 -41.58 -2.99 38.95
N PHE A 128 -40.95 -1.83 39.13
CA PHE A 128 -39.50 -1.72 38.91
C PHE A 128 -38.73 -0.97 40.03
N ALA A 129 -39.04 -1.29 41.29
CA ALA A 129 -38.61 -0.48 42.44
C ALA A 129 -37.15 -0.67 42.88
N GLU A 130 -36.39 -1.63 42.33
CA GLU A 130 -35.00 -1.87 42.77
C GLU A 130 -34.11 -2.31 41.59
N LEU A 131 -33.69 -1.37 40.73
CA LEU A 131 -32.70 -1.65 39.69
C LEU A 131 -31.28 -1.43 40.22
N HIS A 132 -30.53 -2.52 40.42
CA HIS A 132 -29.12 -2.49 40.81
C HIS A 132 -28.23 -2.46 39.55
N ILE A 133 -27.55 -1.34 39.30
CA ILE A 133 -26.72 -1.12 38.10
C ILE A 133 -25.26 -0.94 38.50
N VAL A 134 -24.37 -1.81 37.99
CA VAL A 134 -22.93 -1.76 38.29
C VAL A 134 -22.18 -1.12 37.12
N GLY A 135 -21.79 0.17 37.16
CA GLY A 135 -21.18 0.87 36.00
C GLY A 135 -20.54 2.25 36.26
N PRO A 136 -19.48 2.69 35.55
CA PRO A 136 -19.07 4.10 35.56
C PRO A 136 -20.11 4.98 34.84
N LYS A 137 -20.17 6.28 35.17
CA LYS A 137 -21.00 7.26 34.43
C LYS A 137 -20.49 7.41 32.99
N TYR A 138 -21.18 6.82 32.03
CA TYR A 138 -20.88 6.95 30.59
C TYR A 138 -21.67 8.13 29.97
N GLY A 139 -21.14 8.77 28.93
CA GLY A 139 -21.82 9.89 28.25
C GLY A 139 -23.16 9.51 27.59
N TRP A 140 -23.99 10.49 27.22
CA TRP A 140 -25.42 10.35 26.89
C TRP A 140 -25.81 9.30 25.82
N ARG A 141 -24.95 9.02 24.82
CA ARG A 141 -25.31 8.23 23.63
C ARG A 141 -25.21 6.70 23.83
N SER A 142 -26.34 6.01 23.76
CA SER A 142 -26.43 4.54 23.85
C SER A 142 -26.33 3.82 22.51
N TYR A 143 -27.24 4.10 21.58
CA TYR A 143 -27.45 3.29 20.38
C TYR A 143 -26.50 3.63 19.22
N PRO A 144 -25.96 2.64 18.46
CA PRO A 144 -25.89 1.20 18.76
C PRO A 144 -24.68 0.82 19.63
N SER A 145 -24.61 -0.40 20.19
CA SER A 145 -23.48 -0.80 21.05
C SER A 145 -22.20 -1.07 20.26
N GLY A 146 -21.17 -0.24 20.48
CA GLY A 146 -19.84 -0.42 19.85
C GLY A 146 -19.10 -1.66 20.36
N HIS A 147 -19.31 -2.02 21.63
CA HIS A 147 -18.71 -3.21 22.22
C HIS A 147 -19.29 -4.49 21.60
N ALA A 148 -20.61 -4.52 21.39
CA ALA A 148 -21.27 -5.62 20.70
C ALA A 148 -20.81 -5.71 19.24
N ALA A 149 -20.70 -4.58 18.53
CA ALA A 149 -20.20 -4.57 17.15
C ALA A 149 -18.77 -5.12 17.03
N ALA A 150 -17.86 -4.71 17.92
CA ALA A 150 -16.50 -5.22 17.92
C ALA A 150 -16.45 -6.73 18.25
N ALA A 151 -17.18 -7.18 19.27
CA ALA A 151 -17.17 -8.57 19.73
C ALA A 151 -17.77 -9.54 18.68
N PHE A 152 -18.96 -9.22 18.15
CA PHE A 152 -19.61 -10.04 17.12
C PHE A 152 -18.88 -9.95 15.78
N GLY A 153 -18.30 -8.79 15.44
CA GLY A 153 -17.47 -8.64 14.26
C GLY A 153 -16.21 -9.52 14.30
N ALA A 154 -15.50 -9.53 15.44
CA ALA A 154 -14.34 -10.38 15.68
C ALA A 154 -14.72 -11.87 15.65
N ALA A 155 -15.81 -12.27 16.33
CA ALA A 155 -16.28 -13.65 16.32
C ALA A 155 -16.65 -14.12 14.91
N ALA A 156 -17.42 -13.34 14.15
CA ALA A 156 -17.76 -13.64 12.76
C ALA A 156 -16.49 -13.75 11.88
N ALA A 157 -15.50 -12.89 12.12
CA ALA A 157 -14.25 -12.93 11.37
C ALA A 157 -13.47 -14.22 11.65
N LEU A 158 -13.31 -14.56 12.93
CA LEU A 158 -12.62 -15.77 13.36
C LEU A 158 -13.33 -17.05 12.91
N ILE A 159 -14.67 -17.10 12.98
CA ILE A 159 -15.47 -18.22 12.44
C ILE A 159 -15.15 -18.45 10.96
N TYR A 160 -15.12 -17.36 10.20
CA TYR A 160 -14.81 -17.42 8.79
C TYR A 160 -13.35 -17.84 8.50
N VAL A 161 -12.38 -17.36 9.28
CA VAL A 161 -10.96 -17.72 9.11
C VAL A 161 -10.71 -19.18 9.49
N TYR A 162 -11.21 -19.65 10.63
CA TYR A 162 -10.97 -21.01 11.09
C TYR A 162 -11.72 -22.07 10.28
N ARG A 163 -12.95 -21.78 9.84
CA ARG A 163 -13.83 -22.74 9.13
C ARG A 163 -14.00 -24.09 9.86
N ARG A 164 -13.94 -24.08 11.19
CA ARG A 164 -14.12 -25.27 12.04
C ARG A 164 -15.41 -25.16 12.83
N TRP A 165 -16.05 -26.29 13.10
CA TRP A 165 -17.31 -26.31 13.86
C TRP A 165 -17.16 -25.65 15.25
N TRP A 166 -16.03 -25.83 15.93
CA TRP A 166 -15.78 -25.25 17.25
C TRP A 166 -15.67 -23.72 17.22
N SER A 167 -15.36 -23.10 16.07
CA SER A 167 -15.22 -21.65 15.98
C SER A 167 -16.54 -20.93 16.23
N TRP A 168 -17.68 -21.59 16.03
CA TRP A 168 -18.99 -21.08 16.41
C TRP A 168 -19.13 -20.84 17.91
N LEU A 169 -18.34 -21.52 18.76
CA LEU A 169 -18.30 -21.27 20.19
C LEU A 169 -17.80 -19.86 20.53
N LEU A 170 -17.12 -19.16 19.61
CA LEU A 170 -16.70 -17.77 19.78
C LEU A 170 -17.87 -16.78 19.84
N LEU A 171 -19.09 -17.20 19.47
CA LEU A 171 -20.29 -16.39 19.69
C LEU A 171 -20.69 -16.32 21.17
N VAL A 172 -20.30 -17.31 21.98
CA VAL A 172 -20.61 -17.33 23.43
C VAL A 172 -19.96 -16.15 24.15
N PRO A 173 -18.63 -15.94 24.09
CA PRO A 173 -18.03 -14.76 24.70
C PRO A 173 -18.50 -13.45 24.05
N ALA A 174 -18.88 -13.43 22.77
CA ALA A 174 -19.47 -12.25 22.13
C ALA A 174 -20.84 -11.89 22.73
N ALA A 175 -21.69 -12.89 22.95
CA ALA A 175 -22.97 -12.74 23.62
C ALA A 175 -22.78 -12.30 25.08
N LEU A 176 -21.79 -12.83 25.80
CA LEU A 176 -21.46 -12.40 27.16
C LEU A 176 -21.02 -10.94 27.21
N VAL A 177 -20.23 -10.45 26.23
CA VAL A 177 -19.88 -9.02 26.13
C VAL A 177 -21.14 -8.19 25.89
N GLY A 178 -22.04 -8.63 25.02
CA GLY A 178 -23.30 -7.94 24.78
C GLY A 178 -24.15 -7.85 26.05
N LEU A 179 -24.33 -8.98 26.72
CA LEU A 179 -25.13 -9.10 27.94
C LEU A 179 -24.55 -8.27 29.08
N SER A 180 -23.23 -8.24 29.24
CA SER A 180 -22.58 -7.43 30.26
C SER A 180 -22.88 -5.93 30.11
N ARG A 181 -23.08 -5.43 28.88
CA ARG A 181 -23.44 -4.01 28.67
C ARG A 181 -24.89 -3.70 29.02
N ILE A 182 -25.77 -4.69 28.98
CA ILE A 182 -27.15 -4.57 29.46
C ILE A 182 -27.15 -4.57 30.98
N TYR A 183 -26.39 -5.50 31.58
CA TYR A 183 -26.25 -5.66 33.04
C TYR A 183 -25.61 -4.45 33.73
N VAL A 184 -24.62 -3.81 33.09
CA VAL A 184 -23.92 -2.63 33.62
C VAL A 184 -24.75 -1.33 33.38
N GLY A 185 -25.99 -1.46 32.90
CA GLY A 185 -26.91 -0.32 32.72
C GLY A 185 -26.53 0.65 31.59
N VAL A 186 -25.67 0.21 30.68
CA VAL A 186 -25.05 1.06 29.67
C VAL A 186 -25.85 1.10 28.37
N HIS A 187 -26.47 -0.03 28.03
CA HIS A 187 -27.14 -0.27 26.76
C HIS A 187 -28.44 -1.03 27.00
N PHE A 188 -29.46 -0.71 26.21
CA PHE A 188 -30.65 -1.55 26.10
C PHE A 188 -30.36 -2.80 25.26
N PRO A 189 -31.14 -3.90 25.40
CA PRO A 189 -31.00 -5.11 24.58
C PRO A 189 -30.94 -4.84 23.07
N LEU A 190 -31.78 -3.95 22.54
CA LEU A 190 -31.78 -3.62 21.12
C LEU A 190 -30.50 -2.88 20.67
N ASP A 191 -29.87 -2.08 21.55
CA ASP A 191 -28.57 -1.46 21.25
C ASP A 191 -27.51 -2.53 20.97
N VAL A 192 -27.55 -3.60 21.77
CA VAL A 192 -26.62 -4.74 21.68
C VAL A 192 -26.92 -5.59 20.46
N LEU A 193 -28.19 -5.91 20.19
CA LEU A 193 -28.58 -6.68 19.01
C LEU A 193 -28.20 -5.98 17.71
N VAL A 194 -28.51 -4.68 17.58
CA VAL A 194 -28.15 -3.91 16.38
C VAL A 194 -26.63 -3.74 16.27
N GLY A 195 -25.94 -3.45 17.39
CA GLY A 195 -24.49 -3.41 17.42
C GLY A 195 -23.88 -4.71 16.91
N GLY A 196 -24.33 -5.85 17.44
CA GLY A 196 -23.87 -7.18 17.02
C GLY A 196 -24.13 -7.46 15.54
N ALA A 197 -25.31 -7.11 15.03
CA ALA A 197 -25.65 -7.26 13.61
C ALA A 197 -24.75 -6.41 12.70
N ILE A 198 -24.51 -5.13 13.06
CA ILE A 198 -23.57 -4.26 12.33
C ILE A 198 -22.17 -4.88 12.29
N GLY A 199 -21.70 -5.38 13.43
CA GLY A 199 -20.40 -6.05 13.53
C GLY A 199 -20.29 -7.28 12.63
N ALA A 200 -21.28 -8.17 12.67
CA ALA A 200 -21.32 -9.38 11.87
C ALA A 200 -21.41 -9.08 10.36
N VAL A 201 -22.28 -8.15 9.95
CA VAL A 201 -22.41 -7.73 8.55
C VAL A 201 -21.12 -7.09 8.05
N ASN A 202 -20.53 -6.17 8.82
CA ASN A 202 -19.24 -5.55 8.49
C ASN A 202 -18.14 -6.62 8.30
N SER A 203 -18.11 -7.63 9.17
CA SER A 203 -17.19 -8.76 9.06
C SER A 203 -17.40 -9.54 7.75
N VAL A 204 -18.64 -9.90 7.42
CA VAL A 204 -18.97 -10.62 6.17
C VAL A 204 -18.58 -9.79 4.94
N VAL A 205 -18.88 -8.49 4.93
CA VAL A 205 -18.55 -7.60 3.80
C VAL A 205 -17.05 -7.48 3.62
N LEU A 206 -16.30 -7.20 4.70
CA LEU A 206 -14.85 -7.05 4.63
C LEU A 206 -14.15 -8.36 4.26
N LEU A 207 -14.62 -9.48 4.79
CA LEU A 207 -14.08 -10.80 4.44
C LEU A 207 -14.40 -11.17 3.00
N ALA A 208 -15.62 -10.92 2.53
CA ALA A 208 -15.98 -11.10 1.12
C ALA A 208 -15.16 -10.19 0.19
N TRP A 209 -14.77 -9.01 0.68
CA TRP A 209 -13.90 -8.09 -0.02
C TRP A 209 -12.43 -8.54 -0.03
N TRP A 210 -11.97 -9.15 1.06
CA TRP A 210 -10.60 -9.60 1.23
C TRP A 210 -10.30 -10.99 0.63
N ARG A 211 -11.33 -11.85 0.48
CA ARG A 211 -11.25 -13.23 -0.06
C ARG A 211 -10.34 -13.40 -1.30
N PRO A 212 -10.41 -12.55 -2.34
CA PRO A 212 -9.59 -12.71 -3.54
C PRO A 212 -8.08 -12.54 -3.28
N TYR A 213 -7.70 -11.83 -2.21
CA TYR A 213 -6.32 -11.46 -1.91
C TYR A 213 -5.63 -12.42 -0.92
N THR A 214 -6.39 -13.17 -0.13
CA THR A 214 -5.81 -14.15 0.81
C THR A 214 -5.48 -15.49 0.20
N GLY A 215 -6.07 -15.83 -0.97
CA GLY A 215 -5.97 -17.18 -1.53
C GLY A 215 -6.72 -18.24 -0.70
N LEU A 216 -7.44 -17.84 0.35
CA LEU A 216 -8.24 -18.69 1.22
C LEU A 216 -9.60 -18.96 0.56
N GLY A 217 -9.79 -20.17 0.04
CA GLY A 217 -11.11 -20.70 -0.33
C GLY A 217 -11.56 -20.50 -1.78
N LEU A 218 -10.68 -20.12 -2.70
CA LEU A 218 -10.98 -20.29 -4.12
C LEU A 218 -10.93 -21.79 -4.44
N ARG A 219 -12.12 -22.39 -4.65
CA ARG A 219 -12.21 -23.68 -5.34
C ARG A 219 -11.37 -23.55 -6.61
N ARG A 220 -10.36 -24.41 -6.76
CA ARG A 220 -9.67 -24.58 -8.04
C ARG A 220 -10.76 -24.75 -9.09
N PRO A 221 -10.88 -23.86 -10.10
CA PRO A 221 -11.85 -24.09 -11.16
C PRO A 221 -11.58 -25.49 -11.70
N ALA A 222 -12.65 -26.25 -11.93
CA ALA A 222 -12.55 -27.54 -12.60
C ALA A 222 -11.66 -27.36 -13.82
N ARG A 223 -10.68 -28.27 -14.03
CA ARG A 223 -9.79 -28.26 -15.19
C ARG A 223 -10.63 -28.29 -16.46
N ARG A 224 -11.09 -27.13 -16.94
CA ARG A 224 -11.53 -26.98 -18.33
C ARG A 224 -10.29 -27.24 -19.16
N ARG A 225 -10.44 -28.04 -20.22
CA ARG A 225 -9.39 -28.24 -21.21
C ARG A 225 -8.88 -26.85 -21.63
N PRO A 226 -7.56 -26.61 -21.63
CA PRO A 226 -7.03 -25.30 -21.96
C PRO A 226 -7.50 -24.91 -23.36
N SER A 227 -8.04 -23.69 -23.51
CA SER A 227 -7.99 -23.04 -24.81
C SER A 227 -6.51 -22.84 -25.12
N VAL A 228 -6.02 -23.57 -26.11
CA VAL A 228 -4.69 -23.35 -26.65
C VAL A 228 -4.82 -22.11 -27.52
N SER A 229 -3.99 -21.09 -27.28
CA SER A 229 -3.93 -19.94 -28.20
C SER A 229 -3.65 -20.46 -29.61
N PRO A 230 -4.23 -19.85 -30.65
CA PRO A 230 -3.95 -20.25 -32.03
C PRO A 230 -2.43 -20.28 -32.27
N PRO A 231 -1.91 -21.26 -33.02
CA PRO A 231 -0.50 -21.28 -33.42
C PRO A 231 -0.11 -19.92 -34.00
N GLY A 232 1.04 -19.39 -33.58
CA GLY A 232 1.48 -18.07 -34.04
C GLY A 232 1.01 -16.88 -33.20
N GLN A 233 -0.04 -17.01 -32.37
CA GLN A 233 -0.72 -15.88 -31.72
C GLN A 233 -0.76 -15.98 -30.17
N PRO A 234 0.41 -15.91 -29.49
CA PRO A 234 0.44 -16.02 -28.03
C PRO A 234 -0.31 -14.85 -27.39
N LEU A 235 -1.07 -15.14 -26.33
CA LEU A 235 -1.69 -14.16 -25.45
C LEU A 235 -0.81 -13.93 -24.24
N VAL A 236 -0.14 -12.77 -24.20
CA VAL A 236 0.68 -12.36 -23.06
C VAL A 236 -0.16 -11.45 -22.16
N MET A 237 -0.31 -11.85 -20.90
CA MET A 237 -0.85 -10.97 -19.87
C MET A 237 0.28 -10.12 -19.30
N LEU A 238 0.17 -8.80 -19.35
CA LEU A 238 1.20 -7.87 -18.89
C LEU A 238 0.66 -6.94 -17.81
N VAL A 239 1.42 -6.74 -16.72
CA VAL A 239 1.07 -5.82 -15.64
C VAL A 239 2.24 -4.89 -15.33
N ALA A 240 2.11 -3.62 -15.70
CA ALA A 240 3.01 -2.52 -15.39
C ALA A 240 2.25 -1.42 -14.62
N GLY A 241 2.77 -1.02 -13.46
CA GLY A 241 2.07 -0.12 -12.53
C GLY A 241 2.65 1.28 -12.35
N GLU A 242 3.84 1.52 -12.87
CA GLU A 242 4.53 2.81 -12.79
C GLU A 242 4.94 3.29 -14.19
N ALA A 243 5.21 4.59 -14.33
CA ALA A 243 5.55 5.19 -15.63
C ALA A 243 6.84 4.63 -16.25
N SER A 244 7.83 4.26 -15.42
CA SER A 244 9.06 3.61 -15.87
C SER A 244 8.78 2.19 -16.35
N ALA A 245 8.02 1.41 -15.57
CA ALA A 245 7.55 0.07 -15.94
C ALA A 245 6.74 0.07 -17.24
N ASP A 246 5.91 1.10 -17.46
CA ASP A 246 5.14 1.27 -18.70
C ASP A 246 6.07 1.46 -19.92
N ALA A 247 7.15 2.24 -19.79
CA ALA A 247 8.12 2.39 -20.87
C ALA A 247 8.85 1.08 -21.20
N TYR A 248 9.31 0.34 -20.18
CA TYR A 248 9.97 -0.96 -20.37
C TYR A 248 9.02 -1.99 -21.00
N ALA A 249 7.77 -2.03 -20.53
CA ALA A 249 6.74 -2.91 -21.06
C ALA A 249 6.37 -2.57 -22.52
N ALA A 250 6.31 -1.29 -22.88
CA ALA A 250 6.02 -0.87 -24.24
C ALA A 250 7.10 -1.36 -25.23
N ASN A 251 8.38 -1.24 -24.85
CA ASN A 251 9.48 -1.75 -25.67
C ASN A 251 9.44 -3.28 -25.79
N LEU A 252 9.09 -4.00 -24.71
CA LEU A 252 8.88 -5.44 -24.76
C LEU A 252 7.74 -5.81 -25.72
N ILE A 253 6.60 -5.12 -25.67
CA ILE A 253 5.48 -5.36 -26.59
C ILE A 253 5.93 -5.16 -28.04
N ALA A 254 6.64 -4.07 -28.32
CA ALA A 254 7.16 -3.78 -29.66
C ALA A 254 8.15 -4.85 -30.15
N ALA A 255 9.07 -5.30 -29.28
CA ALA A 255 10.03 -6.35 -29.60
C ALA A 255 9.36 -7.70 -29.86
N VAL A 256 8.41 -8.11 -29.01
CA VAL A 256 7.64 -9.35 -29.22
C VAL A 256 6.84 -9.30 -30.52
N ARG A 257 6.21 -8.17 -30.84
CA ARG A 257 5.45 -8.03 -32.10
C ARG A 257 6.33 -8.11 -33.34
N ARG A 258 7.57 -7.62 -33.26
CA ARG A 258 8.55 -7.76 -34.35
C ARG A 258 8.88 -9.22 -34.62
N LEU A 259 9.07 -10.01 -33.56
CA LEU A 259 9.35 -11.45 -33.64
C LEU A 259 8.09 -12.26 -33.99
N ARG A 260 6.93 -11.83 -33.51
CA ARG A 260 5.64 -12.52 -33.63
C ARG A 260 4.50 -11.50 -33.81
N PRO A 261 4.20 -11.09 -35.06
CA PRO A 261 3.17 -10.08 -35.33
C PRO A 261 1.77 -10.43 -34.81
N GLY A 262 1.46 -11.72 -34.69
CA GLY A 262 0.19 -12.22 -34.15
C GLY A 262 0.06 -12.19 -32.61
N ALA A 263 1.09 -11.76 -31.88
CA ALA A 263 1.05 -11.71 -30.42
C ALA A 263 0.01 -10.71 -29.90
N ARG A 264 -0.81 -11.16 -28.94
CA ARG A 264 -1.87 -10.38 -28.30
C ARG A 264 -1.46 -10.04 -26.87
N PHE A 265 -1.81 -8.83 -26.43
CA PHE A 265 -1.46 -8.33 -25.10
C PHE A 265 -2.71 -7.88 -24.36
N VAL A 266 -2.82 -8.25 -23.09
CA VAL A 266 -3.92 -7.83 -22.21
C VAL A 266 -3.38 -7.57 -20.80
N GLY A 267 -3.91 -6.58 -20.09
CA GLY A 267 -3.60 -6.42 -18.67
C GLY A 267 -3.61 -4.97 -18.21
N VAL A 268 -2.57 -4.56 -17.49
CA VAL A 268 -2.50 -3.21 -16.91
C VAL A 268 -1.24 -2.51 -17.41
N GLY A 269 -1.40 -1.25 -17.81
CA GLY A 269 -0.31 -0.40 -18.24
C GLY A 269 -0.77 1.05 -18.39
N GLY A 270 0.17 1.92 -18.70
CA GLY A 270 -0.06 3.35 -18.96
C GLY A 270 -0.21 3.63 -20.46
N GLU A 271 -0.02 4.90 -20.82
CA GLU A 271 -0.20 5.38 -22.19
C GLU A 271 0.73 4.69 -23.21
N ARG A 272 1.98 4.38 -22.84
CA ARG A 272 2.96 3.82 -23.78
C ARG A 272 2.62 2.37 -24.14
N THR A 273 2.25 1.55 -23.16
CA THR A 273 1.85 0.16 -23.44
C THR A 273 0.53 0.08 -24.21
N ILE A 274 -0.43 0.96 -23.91
CA ILE A 274 -1.69 1.05 -24.67
C ILE A 274 -1.40 1.44 -26.12
N ALA A 275 -0.55 2.44 -26.35
CA ALA A 275 -0.10 2.83 -27.69
C ALA A 275 0.64 1.70 -28.42
N ALA A 276 1.43 0.89 -27.68
CA ALA A 276 2.07 -0.31 -28.20
C ALA A 276 1.09 -1.48 -28.48
N GLY A 277 -0.19 -1.34 -28.12
CA GLY A 277 -1.27 -2.26 -28.43
C GLY A 277 -1.64 -3.25 -27.32
N LEU A 278 -1.38 -2.90 -26.06
CA LEU A 278 -1.94 -3.57 -24.89
C LEU A 278 -3.45 -3.31 -24.81
N ARG A 279 -4.26 -4.37 -24.69
CA ARG A 279 -5.70 -4.24 -24.34
C ARG A 279 -5.83 -4.00 -22.82
N PRO A 280 -6.24 -2.82 -22.35
CA PRO A 280 -6.24 -2.51 -20.92
C PRO A 280 -7.45 -3.14 -20.20
N ILE A 281 -7.20 -3.77 -19.05
CA ILE A 281 -8.17 -4.16 -18.02
C ILE A 281 -8.32 -3.05 -16.98
N GLY A 282 -7.26 -2.27 -16.79
CA GLY A 282 -7.20 -1.04 -16.00
C GLY A 282 -5.97 -0.23 -16.39
N LYS A 283 -5.95 1.05 -16.03
CA LYS A 283 -4.77 1.90 -16.25
C LYS A 283 -3.84 1.90 -15.04
N ALA A 284 -2.54 2.12 -15.26
CA ALA A 284 -1.55 2.16 -14.20
C ALA A 284 -1.89 3.22 -13.11
N GLU A 285 -2.42 4.37 -13.52
CA GLU A 285 -2.78 5.48 -12.63
C GLU A 285 -3.93 5.12 -11.67
N GLU A 286 -4.78 4.15 -12.04
CA GLU A 286 -5.88 3.69 -11.17
C GLU A 286 -5.39 2.81 -10.01
N ILE A 287 -4.22 2.19 -10.17
CA ILE A 287 -3.59 1.33 -9.15
C ILE A 287 -2.61 2.13 -8.27
N ALA A 288 -2.06 3.22 -8.79
CA ALA A 288 -1.22 4.14 -8.04
C ALA A 288 -2.05 4.92 -7.01
N ILE A 289 -2.27 4.34 -5.83
CA ILE A 289 -3.02 4.99 -4.75
C ILE A 289 -2.24 6.21 -4.23
N VAL A 290 -2.74 7.42 -4.47
CA VAL A 290 -2.16 8.67 -3.97
C VAL A 290 -3.14 9.40 -3.05
N GLY A 291 -2.71 9.67 -1.81
CA GLY A 291 -3.44 10.51 -0.84
C GLY A 291 -4.59 9.81 -0.10
N PHE A 292 -5.07 10.43 0.99
CA PHE A 292 -6.05 9.84 1.92
C PHE A 292 -7.46 9.69 1.31
N THR A 293 -7.92 10.66 0.52
CA THR A 293 -9.22 10.61 -0.17
C THR A 293 -9.23 9.65 -1.37
N GLY A 294 -8.06 9.41 -1.98
CA GLY A 294 -7.85 8.43 -3.05
C GLY A 294 -7.76 6.98 -2.57
N VAL A 295 -7.66 6.74 -1.25
CA VAL A 295 -7.55 5.37 -0.72
C VAL A 295 -8.79 4.56 -1.04
N LEU A 296 -10.00 5.08 -0.76
CA LEU A 296 -11.22 4.30 -0.96
C LEU A 296 -11.49 4.00 -2.44
N THR A 297 -11.41 5.02 -3.31
CA THR A 297 -11.59 4.86 -4.76
C THR A 297 -10.51 3.95 -5.36
N GLY A 298 -9.24 4.15 -4.95
CA GLY A 298 -8.11 3.32 -5.35
C GLY A 298 -8.28 1.85 -4.93
N LEU A 299 -8.82 1.58 -3.73
CA LEU A 299 -9.10 0.23 -3.27
C LEU A 299 -10.21 -0.47 -4.08
N PHE A 300 -11.26 0.25 -4.49
CA PHE A 300 -12.29 -0.31 -5.38
C PHE A 300 -11.76 -0.58 -6.79
N ALA A 301 -10.99 0.35 -7.35
CA ALA A 301 -10.34 0.19 -8.65
C ALA A 301 -9.38 -1.00 -8.65
N LEU A 302 -8.52 -1.10 -7.63
CA LEU A 302 -7.61 -2.23 -7.42
C LEU A 302 -8.35 -3.57 -7.43
N ARG A 303 -9.49 -3.65 -6.73
CA ARG A 303 -10.31 -4.87 -6.70
C ARG A 303 -10.92 -5.19 -8.06
N ARG A 304 -11.50 -4.20 -8.72
CA ARG A 304 -12.10 -4.35 -10.05
C ARG A 304 -11.07 -4.89 -11.04
N ILE A 305 -9.87 -4.30 -11.06
CA ILE A 305 -8.78 -4.68 -11.95
C ILE A 305 -8.27 -6.07 -11.62
N TYR A 306 -7.99 -6.37 -10.34
CA TYR A 306 -7.54 -7.69 -9.91
C TYR A 306 -8.52 -8.79 -10.32
N LEU A 307 -9.82 -8.61 -10.06
CA LEU A 307 -10.86 -9.56 -10.48
C LEU A 307 -10.98 -9.66 -12.00
N GLY A 308 -10.79 -8.55 -12.72
CA GLY A 308 -10.73 -8.54 -14.19
C GLY A 308 -9.60 -9.41 -14.73
N LEU A 309 -8.40 -9.29 -14.17
CA LEU A 309 -7.24 -10.10 -14.55
C LEU A 309 -7.49 -11.59 -14.29
N LEU A 310 -8.08 -11.94 -13.14
CA LEU A 310 -8.44 -13.33 -12.85
C LEU A 310 -9.47 -13.89 -13.85
N ARG A 311 -10.47 -13.09 -14.25
CA ARG A 311 -11.43 -13.51 -15.29
C ARG A 311 -10.74 -13.80 -16.62
N VAL A 312 -9.77 -12.97 -17.03
CA VAL A 312 -8.97 -13.22 -18.24
C VAL A 312 -8.13 -14.49 -18.08
N MET A 313 -7.50 -14.71 -16.92
CA MET A 313 -6.77 -15.96 -16.65
C MET A 313 -7.66 -17.20 -16.74
N ASP A 314 -8.92 -17.09 -16.32
CA ASP A 314 -9.88 -18.19 -16.33
C ASP A 314 -10.54 -18.41 -17.70
N ALA A 315 -10.85 -17.34 -18.43
CA ALA A 315 -11.56 -17.37 -19.71
C ALA A 315 -10.62 -17.50 -20.91
N ASP A 316 -9.62 -16.63 -21.01
CA ASP A 316 -8.73 -16.52 -22.17
C ASP A 316 -7.44 -17.35 -22.02
N ARG A 317 -7.08 -17.71 -20.77
CA ARG A 317 -5.89 -18.52 -20.42
C ARG A 317 -4.60 -18.03 -21.11
N PRO A 318 -4.04 -16.88 -20.69
CA PRO A 318 -2.79 -16.35 -21.21
C PRO A 318 -1.68 -17.40 -21.25
N ASP A 319 -0.84 -17.34 -22.29
CA ASP A 319 0.33 -18.19 -22.46
C ASP A 319 1.47 -17.80 -21.51
N LEU A 320 1.51 -16.55 -21.09
CA LEU A 320 2.52 -16.01 -20.18
C LEU A 320 1.92 -14.86 -19.37
N LEU A 321 2.29 -14.77 -18.09
CA LEU A 321 2.14 -13.57 -17.28
C LEU A 321 3.50 -12.86 -17.18
N VAL A 322 3.56 -11.59 -17.58
CA VAL A 322 4.72 -10.71 -17.41
C VAL A 322 4.40 -9.67 -16.34
N CYS A 323 5.14 -9.72 -15.24
CA CYS A 323 5.01 -8.78 -14.12
C CYS A 323 6.15 -7.76 -14.15
N LEU A 324 5.81 -6.47 -14.10
CA LEU A 324 6.76 -5.37 -13.91
C LEU A 324 6.31 -4.52 -12.71
N ASP A 325 7.23 -4.26 -11.78
CA ASP A 325 6.98 -3.43 -10.60
C ASP A 325 5.84 -3.95 -9.68
N LEU A 326 5.20 -3.10 -8.87
CA LEU A 326 4.07 -3.36 -7.96
C LEU A 326 4.15 -4.73 -7.24
N PRO A 327 5.19 -4.96 -6.42
CA PRO A 327 5.49 -6.30 -5.88
C PRO A 327 4.38 -6.91 -5.04
N ASP A 328 3.54 -6.12 -4.38
CA ASP A 328 2.40 -6.65 -3.62
C ASP A 328 1.29 -7.18 -4.53
N PHE A 329 0.94 -6.42 -5.56
CA PHE A 329 -0.09 -6.80 -6.52
C PHE A 329 0.39 -7.95 -7.42
N ASN A 330 1.57 -7.81 -8.01
CA ASN A 330 2.11 -8.77 -8.96
C ASN A 330 2.43 -10.12 -8.32
N LEU A 331 2.89 -10.17 -7.06
CA LEU A 331 3.09 -11.45 -6.38
C LEU A 331 1.78 -12.14 -5.98
N ALA A 332 0.72 -11.40 -5.71
CA ALA A 332 -0.60 -12.00 -5.49
C ALA A 332 -1.12 -12.62 -6.80
N LEU A 333 -0.96 -11.91 -7.92
CA LEU A 333 -1.36 -12.35 -9.25
C LEU A 333 -0.53 -13.54 -9.75
N ALA A 334 0.79 -13.51 -9.58
CA ALA A 334 1.71 -14.59 -9.93
C ALA A 334 1.34 -15.91 -9.23
N ASN A 335 0.96 -15.85 -7.95
CA ASN A 335 0.47 -17.02 -7.23
C ASN A 335 -0.83 -17.59 -7.84
N GLN A 336 -1.72 -16.72 -8.34
CA GLN A 336 -2.94 -17.14 -9.04
C GLN A 336 -2.66 -17.72 -10.43
N ALA A 337 -1.65 -17.21 -11.13
CA ALA A 337 -1.17 -17.71 -12.42
C ALA A 337 -0.55 -19.11 -12.29
N LYS A 338 0.39 -19.32 -11.35
CA LYS A 338 0.98 -20.65 -11.09
C LYS A 338 -0.07 -21.68 -10.69
N GLY A 339 -1.05 -21.30 -9.86
CA GLY A 339 -2.18 -22.16 -9.52
C GLY A 339 -3.04 -22.60 -10.72
N ARG A 340 -2.95 -21.86 -11.84
CA ARG A 340 -3.62 -22.15 -13.12
C ARG A 340 -2.68 -22.79 -14.15
N GLY A 341 -1.39 -22.96 -13.85
CA GLY A 341 -0.40 -23.46 -14.80
C GLY A 341 -0.03 -22.44 -15.88
N ILE A 342 -0.21 -21.15 -15.61
CA ILE A 342 0.27 -20.06 -16.48
C ILE A 342 1.69 -19.71 -16.02
N PRO A 343 2.71 -19.78 -16.88
CA PRO A 343 4.07 -19.42 -16.51
C PRO A 343 4.18 -17.93 -16.21
N VAL A 344 5.10 -17.57 -15.32
CA VAL A 344 5.29 -16.21 -14.81
C VAL A 344 6.73 -15.75 -15.06
N LEU A 345 6.87 -14.76 -15.93
CA LEU A 345 8.10 -13.99 -16.11
C LEU A 345 8.00 -12.72 -15.26
N TYR A 346 8.95 -12.52 -14.35
CA TYR A 346 9.08 -11.25 -13.66
C TYR A 346 10.17 -10.43 -14.35
N TYR A 347 9.78 -9.34 -15.00
CA TYR A 347 10.68 -8.46 -15.72
C TYR A 347 10.90 -7.20 -14.89
N ILE A 348 12.16 -6.97 -14.51
CA ILE A 348 12.63 -5.98 -13.55
C ILE A 348 12.19 -6.34 -12.13
N SER A 349 13.13 -6.94 -11.40
CA SER A 349 12.93 -7.31 -9.99
C SER A 349 12.51 -6.09 -9.17
N PRO A 350 11.56 -6.23 -8.23
CA PRO A 350 11.34 -5.20 -7.24
C PRO A 350 12.59 -5.09 -6.35
N GLN A 351 12.95 -3.86 -5.98
CA GLN A 351 14.13 -3.57 -5.15
C GLN A 351 13.93 -3.93 -3.66
N VAL A 352 13.33 -5.09 -3.39
CA VAL A 352 13.06 -5.59 -2.03
C VAL A 352 14.34 -5.88 -1.26
N TRP A 353 15.48 -6.06 -1.93
CA TRP A 353 16.78 -6.21 -1.29
C TRP A 353 17.19 -4.98 -0.47
N ALA A 354 16.68 -3.79 -0.79
CA ALA A 354 17.02 -2.58 -0.05
C ALA A 354 16.29 -2.45 1.31
N TRP A 355 15.21 -3.21 1.57
CA TRP A 355 14.35 -2.97 2.76
C TRP A 355 13.54 -4.19 3.26
N ARG A 356 13.44 -5.27 2.48
CA ARG A 356 12.65 -6.50 2.76
C ARG A 356 13.29 -7.75 2.12
N THR A 357 14.53 -8.07 2.48
CA THR A 357 15.26 -9.25 1.95
C THR A 357 14.51 -10.57 2.13
N GLY A 358 13.73 -10.74 3.21
CA GLY A 358 12.88 -11.93 3.39
C GLY A 358 11.86 -12.17 2.27
N ARG A 359 11.52 -11.15 1.47
CA ARG A 359 10.58 -11.24 0.35
C ARG A 359 11.18 -11.86 -0.90
N ILE A 360 12.51 -11.93 -1.00
CA ILE A 360 13.21 -12.59 -2.11
C ILE A 360 12.74 -14.04 -2.24
N ALA A 361 12.61 -14.76 -1.12
CA ALA A 361 12.08 -16.14 -1.12
C ALA A 361 10.64 -16.21 -1.64
N THR A 362 9.79 -15.25 -1.25
CA THR A 362 8.40 -15.20 -1.73
C THR A 362 8.31 -14.92 -3.23
N ILE A 363 9.22 -14.11 -3.78
CA ILE A 363 9.33 -13.86 -5.22
C ILE A 363 9.75 -15.16 -5.91
N ALA A 364 10.83 -15.78 -5.43
CA ALA A 364 11.36 -17.04 -5.96
C ALA A 364 10.30 -18.14 -6.08
N ASP A 365 9.50 -18.35 -5.03
CA ASP A 365 8.47 -19.40 -5.02
C ASP A 365 7.36 -19.16 -6.07
N ARG A 366 7.13 -17.90 -6.45
CA ARG A 366 5.94 -17.46 -7.20
C ARG A 366 6.19 -17.15 -8.66
N ILE A 367 7.43 -17.21 -9.11
CA ILE A 367 7.78 -16.95 -10.51
C ILE A 367 8.38 -18.20 -11.14
N ASP A 368 8.50 -18.19 -12.46
CA ASP A 368 9.15 -19.26 -13.23
C ASP A 368 10.46 -18.77 -13.85
N HIS A 369 10.58 -17.47 -14.15
CA HIS A 369 11.84 -16.85 -14.58
C HIS A 369 11.92 -15.38 -14.12
N LEU A 370 13.13 -14.89 -13.86
CA LEU A 370 13.41 -13.51 -13.50
C LEU A 370 14.37 -12.85 -14.50
N VAL A 371 14.02 -11.65 -14.95
CA VAL A 371 14.96 -10.76 -15.65
C VAL A 371 15.19 -9.53 -14.77
N PRO A 372 16.30 -9.45 -14.01
CA PRO A 372 16.60 -8.30 -13.16
C PRO A 372 17.05 -7.09 -13.99
N ALA A 373 16.92 -5.90 -13.42
CA ALA A 373 17.44 -4.67 -14.03
C ALA A 373 18.86 -4.36 -13.58
N LEU A 374 19.27 -4.86 -12.40
CA LEU A 374 20.58 -4.59 -11.82
C LEU A 374 21.47 -5.84 -11.86
N PRO A 375 22.77 -5.70 -12.16
CA PRO A 375 23.65 -6.86 -12.38
C PRO A 375 23.78 -7.73 -11.12
N PHE A 376 23.91 -7.12 -9.93
CA PHE A 376 24.05 -7.84 -8.67
C PHE A 376 22.78 -8.59 -8.23
N GLU A 377 21.61 -8.24 -8.76
CA GLU A 377 20.36 -8.96 -8.46
C GLU A 377 20.40 -10.37 -9.05
N LYS A 378 21.17 -10.60 -10.11
CA LYS A 378 21.34 -11.93 -10.70
C LYS A 378 21.81 -12.93 -9.65
N ASP A 379 22.96 -12.67 -9.03
CA ASP A 379 23.55 -13.55 -8.03
C ASP A 379 22.64 -13.72 -6.80
N LEU A 380 21.87 -12.67 -6.46
CA LEU A 380 20.94 -12.69 -5.34
C LEU A 380 19.83 -13.74 -5.50
N TYR A 381 19.27 -13.84 -6.71
CA TYR A 381 18.16 -14.75 -7.00
C TYR A 381 18.63 -16.13 -7.47
N GLU A 382 19.79 -16.24 -8.13
CA GLU A 382 20.37 -17.55 -8.50
C GLU A 382 20.67 -18.41 -7.28
N ARG A 383 21.12 -17.81 -6.16
CA ARG A 383 21.28 -18.51 -4.87
C ARG A 383 19.99 -19.15 -4.33
N ARG A 384 18.83 -18.77 -4.88
CA ARG A 384 17.51 -19.30 -4.52
C ARG A 384 16.92 -20.23 -5.59
N HIS A 385 17.74 -20.71 -6.52
CA HIS A 385 17.36 -21.67 -7.57
C HIS A 385 16.23 -21.16 -8.48
N VAL A 386 16.08 -19.84 -8.60
CA VAL A 386 15.20 -19.22 -9.59
C VAL A 386 15.98 -19.14 -10.91
N PRO A 387 15.40 -19.52 -12.05
CA PRO A 387 15.99 -19.20 -13.35
C PRO A 387 16.10 -17.68 -13.53
N VAL A 388 17.33 -17.18 -13.73
CA VAL A 388 17.60 -15.74 -13.89
C VAL A 388 18.35 -15.49 -15.18
N SER A 389 17.95 -14.45 -15.92
CA SER A 389 18.70 -13.98 -17.09
C SER A 389 18.90 -12.47 -17.02
N TYR A 390 20.15 -12.03 -16.93
CA TYR A 390 20.50 -10.62 -17.01
C TYR A 390 20.87 -10.27 -18.45
N PHE A 391 20.09 -9.37 -19.05
CA PHE A 391 20.28 -8.91 -20.42
C PHE A 391 20.75 -7.46 -20.53
N GLY A 392 21.01 -6.80 -19.40
CA GLY A 392 21.37 -5.39 -19.34
C GLY A 392 20.24 -4.54 -18.80
N HIS A 393 20.52 -3.27 -18.51
CA HIS A 393 19.49 -2.36 -18.01
C HIS A 393 18.65 -1.80 -19.17
N PRO A 394 17.30 -1.90 -19.14
CA PRO A 394 16.43 -1.39 -20.20
C PRO A 394 16.55 0.12 -20.47
N LEU A 395 17.15 0.87 -19.54
CA LEU A 395 17.38 2.31 -19.72
C LEU A 395 18.41 2.57 -20.81
N LEU A 396 19.30 1.64 -21.13
CA LEU A 396 20.25 1.82 -22.24
C LEU A 396 19.56 1.88 -23.63
N GLU A 397 18.33 1.37 -23.73
CA GLU A 397 17.55 1.42 -24.97
C GLU A 397 16.60 2.62 -25.00
N ILE A 398 16.11 3.05 -23.83
CA ILE A 398 15.15 4.15 -23.68
C ILE A 398 15.85 5.51 -23.57
N ASN A 399 17.02 5.56 -22.92
CA ASN A 399 17.81 6.76 -22.73
C ASN A 399 18.63 7.05 -24.01
N ARG A 400 17.91 7.30 -25.10
CA ARG A 400 18.46 7.79 -26.36
C ARG A 400 17.76 9.12 -26.65
N PRO A 401 18.47 10.25 -26.53
CA PRO A 401 17.87 11.53 -26.87
C PRO A 401 17.42 11.51 -28.33
N GLN A 402 16.26 12.11 -28.60
CA GLN A 402 15.74 12.22 -29.96
C GLN A 402 16.55 13.22 -30.79
N TYR A 403 17.22 14.16 -30.12
CA TYR A 403 18.04 15.20 -30.73
C TYR A 403 19.46 14.70 -31.00
N ALA A 404 19.98 14.98 -32.21
CA ALA A 404 21.27 14.51 -32.66
C ALA A 404 22.41 15.37 -32.09
N SER A 405 22.14 16.64 -31.76
CA SER A 405 23.10 17.55 -31.17
C SER A 405 22.60 18.21 -29.88
N ARG A 406 23.56 18.74 -29.14
CA ARG A 406 23.32 19.53 -27.94
C ARG A 406 22.54 20.81 -28.23
N GLU A 407 22.85 21.44 -29.36
CA GLU A 407 22.25 22.68 -29.81
C GLU A 407 20.78 22.46 -30.16
N GLU A 408 20.46 21.36 -30.86
CA GLU A 408 19.07 20.98 -31.18
C GLU A 408 18.24 20.77 -29.90
N ALA A 409 18.79 20.04 -28.92
CA ALA A 409 18.12 19.84 -27.63
C ALA A 409 17.86 21.18 -26.92
N ARG A 410 18.86 22.08 -26.88
CA ARG A 410 18.69 23.40 -26.27
C ARG A 410 17.64 24.24 -26.98
N GLN A 411 17.65 24.28 -28.31
CA GLN A 411 16.64 25.00 -29.10
C GLN A 411 15.22 24.50 -28.80
N ALA A 412 15.03 23.18 -28.76
CA ALA A 412 13.71 22.59 -28.53
C ALA A 412 13.12 22.91 -27.15
N PHE A 413 13.96 23.11 -26.14
CA PHE A 413 13.53 23.52 -24.79
C PHE A 413 13.57 25.04 -24.56
N GLY A 414 13.91 25.84 -25.58
CA GLY A 414 14.01 27.29 -25.45
C GLY A 414 15.20 27.76 -24.61
N LEU A 415 16.27 26.96 -24.53
CA LEU A 415 17.50 27.26 -23.79
C LEU A 415 18.49 28.00 -24.70
N ALA A 416 19.22 28.97 -24.12
CA ALA A 416 20.26 29.70 -24.84
C ALA A 416 21.43 28.77 -25.25
N LEU A 417 21.98 28.98 -26.45
CA LEU A 417 22.98 28.08 -27.04
C LEU A 417 24.40 28.32 -26.51
N ASP A 418 24.70 29.54 -26.04
CA ASP A 418 26.03 30.01 -25.63
C ASP A 418 26.22 30.05 -24.11
N ARG A 419 25.20 29.61 -23.35
CA ARG A 419 25.17 29.62 -21.87
C ARG A 419 25.13 28.20 -21.30
N PRO A 420 25.90 27.92 -20.23
CA PRO A 420 25.83 26.61 -19.58
C PRO A 420 24.47 26.39 -18.91
N VAL A 421 23.94 25.17 -18.98
CA VAL A 421 22.61 24.77 -18.50
C VAL A 421 22.74 23.90 -17.24
N ALA A 422 22.13 24.36 -16.15
CA ALA A 422 21.96 23.60 -14.92
C ALA A 422 20.55 23.01 -14.82
N VAL A 423 20.43 21.69 -14.73
CA VAL A 423 19.14 21.02 -14.51
C VAL A 423 18.89 20.88 -13.02
N LEU A 424 17.76 21.40 -12.54
CA LEU A 424 17.31 21.30 -11.14
C LEU A 424 16.06 20.43 -11.10
N ALA A 425 16.21 19.13 -10.81
CA ALA A 425 15.11 18.17 -10.88
C ALA A 425 14.52 17.87 -9.47
N PRO A 426 13.37 18.48 -9.11
CA PRO A 426 12.77 18.36 -7.78
C PRO A 426 12.06 17.02 -7.52
N GLY A 427 11.93 16.17 -8.54
CA GLY A 427 11.24 14.89 -8.47
C GLY A 427 9.86 14.88 -9.09
N SER A 428 9.22 13.71 -9.04
CA SER A 428 7.89 13.48 -9.62
C SER A 428 6.78 13.41 -8.56
N ARG A 429 7.12 13.20 -7.29
CA ARG A 429 6.15 13.03 -6.20
C ARG A 429 5.90 14.35 -5.48
N LYS A 430 4.62 14.69 -5.23
CA LYS A 430 4.22 15.92 -4.51
C LYS A 430 4.96 16.10 -3.17
N ASN A 431 5.15 15.02 -2.40
CA ASN A 431 5.86 15.13 -1.13
C ASN A 431 7.34 15.48 -1.33
N GLU A 432 8.03 14.90 -2.30
CA GLU A 432 9.44 15.23 -2.61
C GLU A 432 9.56 16.69 -3.03
N ILE A 433 8.72 17.12 -3.99
CA ILE A 433 8.71 18.50 -4.51
C ILE A 433 8.45 19.51 -3.39
N LYS A 434 7.51 19.23 -2.49
CA LYS A 434 7.16 20.12 -1.36
C LYS A 434 8.38 20.47 -0.49
N TYR A 435 9.27 19.51 -0.24
CA TYR A 435 10.44 19.72 0.62
C TYR A 435 11.68 20.14 -0.16
N LEU A 436 11.83 19.68 -1.40
CA LEU A 436 13.05 19.86 -2.19
C LEU A 436 13.00 21.10 -3.08
N ALA A 437 11.86 21.45 -3.68
CA ALA A 437 11.76 22.59 -4.58
C ALA A 437 12.17 23.94 -3.92
N PRO A 438 11.81 24.23 -2.66
CA PRO A 438 12.29 25.45 -1.98
C PRO A 438 13.82 25.49 -1.83
N VAL A 439 14.44 24.32 -1.55
CA VAL A 439 15.90 24.21 -1.46
C VAL A 439 16.54 24.47 -2.82
N LEU A 440 16.00 23.86 -3.88
CA LEU A 440 16.51 24.05 -5.25
C LEU A 440 16.30 25.48 -5.76
N ALA A 441 15.21 26.15 -5.38
CA ALA A 441 14.98 27.55 -5.69
C ALA A 441 16.08 28.44 -5.08
N GLU A 442 16.41 28.23 -3.80
CA GLU A 442 17.48 28.94 -3.13
C GLU A 442 18.86 28.57 -3.70
N THR A 443 19.09 27.30 -4.06
CA THR A 443 20.29 26.87 -4.79
C THR A 443 20.42 27.61 -6.13
N ALA A 444 19.35 27.76 -6.89
CA ALA A 444 19.35 28.51 -8.16
C ALA A 444 19.76 29.97 -7.94
N ARG A 445 19.20 30.62 -6.91
CA ARG A 445 19.56 32.00 -6.51
C ARG A 445 21.04 32.14 -6.21
N LEU A 446 21.58 31.25 -5.38
CA LEU A 446 23.00 31.27 -4.99
C LEU A 446 23.93 30.95 -6.16
N LEU A 447 23.55 30.00 -7.03
CA LEU A 447 24.30 29.69 -8.25
C LEU A 447 24.28 30.87 -9.22
N ALA A 448 23.15 31.52 -9.44
CA ALA A 448 23.04 32.68 -10.33
C ALA A 448 23.93 33.85 -9.87
N ALA A 449 24.03 34.05 -8.55
CA ALA A 449 24.89 35.08 -7.98
C ALA A 449 26.39 34.81 -8.19
N ARG A 450 26.80 33.54 -8.19
CA ARG A 450 28.21 33.14 -8.40
C ARG A 450 28.57 32.92 -9.87
N GLU A 451 27.61 32.49 -10.67
CA GLU A 451 27.77 32.13 -12.07
C GLU A 451 26.67 32.79 -12.93
N PRO A 452 26.80 34.10 -13.24
CA PRO A 452 25.74 34.85 -13.93
C PRO A 452 25.41 34.33 -15.33
N ARG A 453 26.33 33.60 -15.97
CA ARG A 453 26.11 32.99 -17.29
C ARG A 453 25.27 31.71 -17.23
N LEU A 454 25.16 31.06 -16.07
CA LEU A 454 24.39 29.83 -15.91
C LEU A 454 22.90 30.10 -16.16
N GLN A 455 22.26 29.20 -16.89
CA GLN A 455 20.80 29.19 -17.06
C GLN A 455 20.23 27.91 -16.43
N PHE A 456 18.99 27.97 -15.98
CA PHE A 456 18.40 26.90 -15.17
C PHE A 456 17.19 26.28 -15.87
N ALA A 457 17.13 24.95 -15.85
CA ALA A 457 16.00 24.18 -16.35
C ALA A 457 15.40 23.31 -15.23
N VAL A 458 14.09 23.38 -15.04
CA VAL A 458 13.35 22.55 -14.08
C VAL A 458 12.41 21.62 -14.85
N PRO A 459 12.70 20.30 -14.92
CA PRO A 459 11.81 19.35 -15.56
C PRO A 459 10.58 19.10 -14.70
N LEU A 460 9.41 19.06 -15.33
CA LEU A 460 8.12 18.79 -14.70
C LEU A 460 7.57 17.44 -15.15
N ALA A 461 7.38 16.52 -14.22
CA ALA A 461 6.70 15.27 -14.51
C ALA A 461 5.22 15.52 -14.91
N PRO A 462 4.59 14.64 -15.71
CA PRO A 462 3.23 14.86 -16.24
C PRO A 462 2.17 15.18 -15.18
N THR A 463 2.28 14.57 -14.00
CA THR A 463 1.33 14.72 -12.87
C THR A 463 1.61 15.94 -11.99
N VAL A 464 2.66 16.70 -12.29
CA VAL A 464 3.08 17.87 -11.52
C VAL A 464 2.44 19.12 -12.10
N ASP A 465 1.77 19.87 -11.22
CA ASP A 465 1.22 21.18 -11.54
C ASP A 465 2.36 22.20 -11.68
N GLU A 466 2.41 22.84 -12.84
CA GLU A 466 3.46 23.81 -13.17
C GLU A 466 3.30 25.10 -12.38
N GLY A 467 2.05 25.56 -12.17
CA GLY A 467 1.77 26.78 -11.41
C GLY A 467 2.30 26.70 -9.98
N TRP A 468 2.14 25.55 -9.34
CA TRP A 468 2.66 25.28 -8.00
C TRP A 468 4.19 25.34 -7.94
N VAL A 469 4.89 24.66 -8.87
CA VAL A 469 6.36 24.68 -8.89
C VAL A 469 6.88 26.07 -9.25
N ARG A 470 6.27 26.76 -10.22
CA ARG A 470 6.57 28.15 -10.57
C ARG A 470 6.42 29.08 -9.37
N GLY A 471 5.34 28.94 -8.59
CA GLY A 471 5.11 29.73 -7.38
C GLY A 471 6.20 29.56 -6.33
N ILE A 472 6.77 28.36 -6.18
CA ILE A 472 7.89 28.10 -5.24
C ILE A 472 9.17 28.77 -5.74
N PHE A 473 9.50 28.60 -7.02
CA PHE A 473 10.74 29.12 -7.61
C PHE A 473 10.70 30.64 -7.83
N ALA A 474 9.52 31.26 -7.92
CA ALA A 474 9.39 32.71 -8.04
C ALA A 474 10.09 33.47 -6.89
N ALA A 475 10.14 32.87 -5.69
CA ALA A 475 10.83 33.45 -4.54
C ALA A 475 12.35 33.58 -4.73
N ALA A 476 12.96 32.82 -5.66
CA ALA A 476 14.38 32.89 -5.94
C ALA A 476 14.78 34.15 -6.73
N GLY A 477 13.85 34.78 -7.46
CA GLY A 477 14.15 35.94 -8.30
C GLY A 477 15.10 35.65 -9.48
N VAL A 478 15.18 34.40 -9.93
CA VAL A 478 16.01 33.95 -11.06
C VAL A 478 15.13 33.44 -12.19
N GLU A 479 15.53 33.69 -13.43
CA GLU A 479 14.86 33.13 -14.61
C GLU A 479 15.05 31.61 -14.68
N ILE A 480 13.93 30.88 -14.67
CA ILE A 480 13.90 29.41 -14.74
C ILE A 480 13.10 28.99 -15.98
N THR A 481 13.68 28.11 -16.79
CA THR A 481 12.97 27.43 -17.87
C THR A 481 12.28 26.18 -17.32
N TYR A 482 10.96 26.11 -17.38
CA TYR A 482 10.20 24.93 -16.95
C TYR A 482 9.94 24.06 -18.16
N THR A 483 10.42 22.82 -18.13
CA THR A 483 10.37 21.94 -19.28
C THR A 483 9.37 20.80 -19.07
N ARG A 484 8.61 20.51 -20.12
CA ARG A 484 7.79 19.31 -20.26
C ARG A 484 8.31 18.55 -21.46
N GLY A 485 8.33 17.22 -21.39
CA GLY A 485 8.89 16.38 -22.45
C GLY A 485 9.72 15.24 -21.87
N ASP A 486 10.52 14.61 -22.73
CA ASP A 486 11.43 13.54 -22.29
C ASP A 486 12.57 14.14 -21.47
N PHE A 487 12.85 13.52 -20.32
CA PHE A 487 13.91 13.96 -19.43
C PHE A 487 15.30 13.76 -20.08
N ASN A 488 15.48 12.70 -20.87
CA ASN A 488 16.76 12.39 -21.51
C ASN A 488 17.12 13.42 -22.59
N ASP A 489 16.13 13.96 -23.29
CA ASP A 489 16.33 15.05 -24.23
C ASP A 489 16.84 16.31 -23.53
N LEU A 490 16.29 16.64 -22.36
CA LEU A 490 16.77 17.77 -21.57
C LEU A 490 18.21 17.54 -21.11
N LEU A 491 18.51 16.31 -20.66
CA LEU A 491 19.85 15.93 -20.22
C LEU A 491 20.89 16.07 -21.35
N ALA A 492 20.53 15.82 -22.60
CA ALA A 492 21.42 16.01 -23.76
C ALA A 492 21.85 17.48 -23.96
N GLY A 493 21.01 18.44 -23.54
CA GLY A 493 21.32 19.87 -23.56
C GLY A 493 22.11 20.38 -22.34
N ALA A 494 22.14 19.60 -21.25
CA ALA A 494 22.57 20.04 -19.92
C ALA A 494 24.09 19.94 -19.68
N ASP A 495 24.65 20.82 -18.85
CA ASP A 495 26.07 20.81 -18.43
C ASP A 495 26.28 20.16 -17.07
N LEU A 496 25.33 20.39 -16.15
CA LEU A 496 25.39 19.95 -14.77
C LEU A 496 23.98 19.77 -14.19
N GLY A 497 23.86 18.93 -13.16
CA GLY A 497 22.56 18.59 -12.57
C GLY A 497 22.55 18.60 -11.04
N VAL A 498 21.40 18.99 -10.48
CA VAL A 498 21.00 18.71 -9.09
C VAL A 498 19.74 17.89 -9.14
N ILE A 499 19.84 16.60 -8.83
CA ILE A 499 18.82 15.62 -9.19
C ILE A 499 18.35 14.89 -7.95
N THR A 500 17.03 14.81 -7.77
CA THR A 500 16.48 14.04 -6.65
C THR A 500 16.76 12.55 -6.78
N SER A 501 16.88 11.83 -5.66
CA SER A 501 17.12 10.39 -5.65
C SER A 501 16.03 9.60 -6.40
N GLY A 502 16.43 8.67 -7.25
CA GLY A 502 15.52 7.78 -7.98
C GLY A 502 16.10 7.32 -9.31
N THR A 503 15.23 6.89 -10.23
CA THR A 503 15.63 6.50 -11.59
C THR A 503 16.27 7.66 -12.36
N ALA A 504 15.85 8.90 -12.08
CA ALA A 504 16.40 10.11 -12.69
C ALA A 504 17.92 10.27 -12.49
N THR A 505 18.49 9.81 -11.37
CA THR A 505 19.95 9.88 -11.16
C THR A 505 20.69 8.87 -12.03
N LEU A 506 20.08 7.70 -12.26
CA LEU A 506 20.62 6.71 -13.18
C LEU A 506 20.49 7.19 -14.64
N GLU A 507 19.36 7.79 -15.01
CA GLU A 507 19.18 8.41 -16.34
C GLU A 507 20.22 9.51 -16.61
N ALA A 508 20.48 10.39 -15.65
CA ALA A 508 21.50 11.42 -15.76
C ALA A 508 22.93 10.87 -15.84
N ALA A 509 23.27 9.88 -15.01
CA ALA A 509 24.55 9.20 -15.07
C ALA A 509 24.75 8.49 -16.43
N LEU A 510 23.69 7.84 -16.93
CA LEU A 510 23.69 7.21 -18.24
C LEU A 510 23.77 8.24 -19.36
N ALA A 511 23.19 9.43 -19.24
CA ALA A 511 23.38 10.53 -20.19
C ALA A 511 24.81 11.12 -20.15
N GLY A 512 25.59 10.81 -19.12
CA GLY A 512 26.94 11.34 -18.93
C GLY A 512 26.96 12.73 -18.28
N LEU A 513 25.85 13.15 -17.66
CA LEU A 513 25.72 14.44 -17.00
C LEU A 513 26.41 14.44 -15.63
N PRO A 514 27.40 15.32 -15.38
CA PRO A 514 27.91 15.56 -14.03
C PRO A 514 26.80 16.08 -13.13
N HIS A 515 26.51 15.40 -12.02
CA HIS A 515 25.42 15.82 -11.14
C HIS A 515 25.64 15.48 -9.67
N VAL A 516 24.91 16.20 -8.81
CA VAL A 516 24.80 15.94 -7.37
C VAL A 516 23.43 15.32 -7.11
N ILE A 517 23.40 14.31 -6.24
CA ILE A 517 22.16 13.63 -5.82
C ILE A 517 21.66 14.32 -4.55
N VAL A 518 20.40 14.73 -4.54
CA VAL A 518 19.79 15.40 -3.38
C VAL A 518 18.53 14.67 -2.92
N TYR A 519 18.25 14.68 -1.63
CA TYR A 519 16.98 14.18 -1.12
C TYR A 519 16.56 14.93 0.13
N ARG A 520 15.30 15.35 0.18
CA ARG A 520 14.69 15.94 1.37
C ARG A 520 13.23 15.54 1.48
N GLY A 521 12.85 15.06 2.66
CA GLY A 521 11.49 14.67 2.98
C GLY A 521 11.15 14.91 4.44
N HIS A 522 9.93 14.52 4.83
CA HIS A 522 9.45 14.68 6.20
C HIS A 522 10.39 13.96 7.20
N PRO A 523 10.90 14.64 8.24
CA PRO A 523 11.91 14.09 9.15
C PRO A 523 11.52 12.75 9.79
N LEU A 524 10.27 12.64 10.27
CA LEU A 524 9.75 11.40 10.86
C LEU A 524 9.74 10.23 9.86
N ASN A 525 9.26 10.46 8.63
CA ASN A 525 9.21 9.42 7.60
C ASN A 525 10.62 8.96 7.22
N TYR A 526 11.56 9.91 7.10
CA TYR A 526 12.96 9.61 6.87
C TYR A 526 13.57 8.81 8.03
N ALA A 527 13.34 9.22 9.27
CA ALA A 527 13.85 8.54 10.45
C ALA A 527 13.34 7.09 10.56
N ILE A 528 12.08 6.84 10.17
CA ILE A 528 11.53 5.49 10.08
C ILE A 528 12.18 4.72 8.92
N ALA A 529 12.22 5.31 7.73
CA ALA A 529 12.80 4.66 6.55
C ALA A 529 14.26 4.26 6.77
N ARG A 530 15.09 5.15 7.35
CA ARG A 530 16.51 4.89 7.60
C ARG A 530 16.75 3.72 8.57
N ARG A 531 15.79 3.39 9.44
CA ARG A 531 15.87 2.23 10.35
C ARG A 531 15.53 0.90 9.66
N VAL A 532 14.85 0.94 8.52
CA VAL A 532 14.36 -0.25 7.79
C VAL A 532 15.20 -0.51 6.54
N VAL A 533 15.71 0.54 5.90
CA VAL A 533 16.53 0.47 4.69
C VAL A 533 17.92 -0.07 5.04
N GLN A 534 18.35 -1.11 4.33
CA GLN A 534 19.59 -1.86 4.57
C GLN A 534 20.76 -1.39 3.68
N VAL A 535 20.57 -0.29 2.94
CA VAL A 535 21.58 0.24 2.01
C VAL A 535 22.12 1.57 2.50
N ASP A 536 23.41 1.79 2.28
CA ASP A 536 24.10 3.01 2.73
C ASP A 536 23.97 4.18 1.76
N LYS A 537 23.56 3.90 0.52
CA LYS A 537 23.45 4.84 -0.58
C LYS A 537 22.00 4.90 -1.06
N ILE A 538 21.54 6.07 -1.44
CA ILE A 538 20.18 6.26 -1.98
C ILE A 538 20.18 6.42 -3.51
N GLY A 539 21.30 6.84 -4.09
CA GLY A 539 21.46 7.02 -5.52
C GLY A 539 21.64 5.68 -6.23
N LEU A 540 20.77 5.37 -7.19
CA LEU A 540 20.83 4.10 -7.92
C LEU A 540 22.18 3.90 -8.64
N ALA A 541 22.75 4.98 -9.20
CA ALA A 541 24.09 4.95 -9.80
C ALA A 541 25.18 4.53 -8.80
N ASN A 542 25.19 5.12 -7.60
CA ASN A 542 26.15 4.78 -6.55
C ASN A 542 25.96 3.38 -5.98
N ILE A 543 24.70 2.91 -5.88
CA ILE A 543 24.37 1.54 -5.48
C ILE A 543 24.99 0.56 -6.48
N ILE A 544 24.79 0.77 -7.78
CA ILE A 544 25.30 -0.11 -8.84
C ILE A 544 26.83 -0.14 -8.84
N LEU A 545 27.47 1.02 -8.65
CA LEU A 545 28.92 1.14 -8.57
C LEU A 545 29.52 0.60 -7.25
N GLY A 546 28.70 0.34 -6.24
CA GLY A 546 29.16 -0.05 -4.90
C GLY A 546 29.88 1.05 -4.11
N ARG A 547 30.14 2.22 -4.71
CA ARG A 547 30.88 3.35 -4.14
C ARG A 547 30.17 4.69 -4.38
N THR A 548 30.48 5.70 -3.57
CA THR A 548 29.92 7.05 -3.75
C THR A 548 30.69 7.76 -4.86
N ALA A 549 30.22 7.62 -6.10
CA ALA A 549 30.78 8.29 -7.27
C ALA A 549 30.14 9.65 -7.52
N PHE A 550 28.85 9.77 -7.21
CA PHE A 550 28.07 11.00 -7.24
C PHE A 550 27.82 11.43 -5.80
N ARG A 551 28.09 12.69 -5.46
CA ARG A 551 27.88 13.17 -4.09
C ARG A 551 26.38 13.11 -3.73
N GLU A 552 26.07 12.50 -2.60
CA GLU A 552 24.70 12.42 -2.07
C GLU A 552 24.55 13.41 -0.92
N LEU A 553 23.61 14.36 -1.03
CA LEU A 553 23.30 15.36 -0.01
C LEU A 553 21.87 15.11 0.51
N ILE A 554 21.80 14.44 1.65
CA ILE A 554 20.56 13.85 2.16
C ILE A 554 20.09 14.58 3.42
N GLN A 555 18.81 14.93 3.48
CA GLN A 555 18.17 15.59 4.61
C GLN A 555 18.91 16.85 5.09
N ASP A 556 19.65 16.75 6.20
CA ASP A 556 20.32 17.88 6.85
C ASP A 556 21.51 18.38 6.04
N GLU A 557 22.09 17.53 5.19
CA GLU A 557 23.12 17.92 4.22
C GLU A 557 22.53 18.55 2.94
N CYS A 558 21.22 18.39 2.70
CA CYS A 558 20.50 18.98 1.58
C CYS A 558 20.23 20.47 1.83
N ARG A 559 21.33 21.23 1.87
CA ARG A 559 21.37 22.68 2.11
C ARG A 559 21.82 23.42 0.86
N PRO A 560 21.22 24.57 0.53
CA PRO A 560 21.55 25.32 -0.68
C PRO A 560 23.04 25.62 -0.83
N GLU A 561 23.71 25.99 0.26
CA GLU A 561 25.13 26.35 0.23
C GLU A 561 26.02 25.15 -0.11
N ILE A 562 25.76 24.00 0.51
CA ILE A 562 26.51 22.75 0.28
C ILE A 562 26.27 22.24 -1.15
N ILE A 563 25.03 22.35 -1.64
CA ILE A 563 24.67 21.99 -3.01
C ILE A 563 25.45 22.88 -3.99
N VAL A 564 25.47 24.21 -3.79
CA VAL A 564 26.22 25.15 -4.65
C VAL A 564 27.69 24.77 -4.75
N GLU A 565 28.38 24.55 -3.61
CA GLU A 565 29.79 24.15 -3.64
C GLU A 565 29.99 22.83 -4.39
N SER A 566 29.13 21.85 -4.12
CA SER A 566 29.22 20.52 -4.75
C SER A 566 28.98 20.58 -6.26
N VAL A 567 28.08 21.46 -6.72
CA VAL A 567 27.75 21.62 -8.13
C VAL A 567 28.86 22.37 -8.87
N LEU A 568 29.41 23.43 -8.26
CA LEU A 568 30.49 24.20 -8.87
C LEU A 568 31.76 23.36 -9.03
N ALA A 569 32.04 22.47 -8.08
CA ALA A 569 33.16 21.53 -8.18
C ALA A 569 33.04 20.55 -9.37
N LEU A 570 31.82 20.31 -9.88
CA LEU A 570 31.58 19.49 -11.07
C LEU A 570 31.76 20.24 -12.40
N ARG A 571 32.02 21.55 -12.37
CA ARG A 571 32.25 22.32 -13.62
C ARG A 571 33.55 21.92 -14.29
N GLU A 572 34.63 21.83 -13.53
CA GLU A 572 35.99 21.60 -14.03
C GLU A 572 36.83 20.87 -12.97
N GLY A 573 37.94 20.27 -13.40
CA GLY A 573 38.89 19.64 -12.50
C GLY A 573 38.59 18.17 -12.15
N PRO A 574 39.18 17.66 -11.06
CA PRO A 574 39.24 16.22 -10.78
C PRO A 574 37.87 15.61 -10.47
N GLU A 575 36.97 16.34 -9.82
CA GLU A 575 35.63 15.82 -9.49
C GLU A 575 34.80 15.56 -10.75
N ARG A 576 34.83 16.49 -11.73
CA ARG A 576 34.16 16.29 -13.02
C ARG A 576 34.68 15.06 -13.74
N GLU A 577 35.99 14.88 -13.78
CA GLU A 577 36.59 13.74 -14.48
C GLU A 577 36.28 12.41 -13.77
N ALA A 578 36.30 12.38 -12.44
CA ALA A 578 35.88 11.21 -11.66
C ALA A 578 34.41 10.83 -11.95
N VAL A 579 33.51 11.82 -12.04
CA VAL A 579 32.11 11.58 -12.40
C VAL A 579 31.97 11.09 -13.84
N ARG A 580 32.71 11.66 -14.80
CA ARG A 580 32.70 11.19 -16.21
C ARG A 580 33.18 9.74 -16.31
N GLN A 581 34.24 9.38 -15.61
CA GLN A 581 34.73 8.00 -15.54
C GLN A 581 33.68 7.06 -14.93
N ALA A 582 33.02 7.48 -13.85
CA ALA A 582 31.92 6.72 -13.24
C ALA A 582 30.73 6.53 -14.19
N CYS A 583 30.37 7.55 -14.99
CA CYS A 583 29.34 7.42 -16.01
C CYS A 583 29.72 6.36 -17.07
N GLY A 584 30.98 6.38 -17.53
CA GLY A 584 31.51 5.38 -18.47
C GLY A 584 31.55 3.96 -17.90
N GLU A 585 31.95 3.82 -16.64
CA GLU A 585 31.91 2.56 -15.90
C GLU A 585 30.47 2.03 -15.78
N LEU A 586 29.52 2.89 -15.39
CA LEU A 586 28.12 2.53 -15.24
C LEU A 586 27.50 2.04 -16.56
N ARG A 587 27.79 2.71 -17.68
CA ARG A 587 27.36 2.25 -19.01
C ARG A 587 27.90 0.85 -19.34
N ARG A 588 29.15 0.55 -18.99
CA ARG A 588 29.76 -0.78 -19.20
C ARG A 588 29.15 -1.84 -18.31
N LEU A 589 28.93 -1.55 -17.02
CA LEU A 589 28.32 -2.48 -16.06
C LEU A 589 26.86 -2.83 -16.41
N LEU A 590 26.14 -1.87 -17.01
CA LEU A 590 24.73 -2.04 -17.35
C LEU A 590 24.48 -2.63 -18.74
N ALA A 591 25.50 -2.74 -19.59
CA ALA A 591 25.43 -3.48 -20.85
C ALA A 591 25.32 -4.99 -20.56
N PRO A 592 24.56 -5.80 -21.33
CA PRO A 592 24.61 -5.86 -22.81
C PRO A 592 23.41 -5.25 -23.57
N GLY A 593 23.55 -5.14 -24.90
CA GLY A 593 22.56 -4.56 -25.81
C GLY A 593 21.39 -5.48 -26.15
N GLU A 594 20.37 -4.91 -26.80
CA GLU A 594 19.15 -5.59 -27.25
C GLU A 594 18.31 -6.23 -26.12
N VAL A 595 18.28 -5.58 -24.95
CA VAL A 595 17.51 -5.98 -23.77
C VAL A 595 16.08 -6.36 -24.16
N SER A 596 15.35 -5.48 -24.85
CA SER A 596 13.95 -5.73 -25.20
C SER A 596 13.78 -6.94 -26.14
N THR A 597 14.69 -7.13 -27.09
CA THR A 597 14.67 -8.27 -28.02
C THR A 597 14.92 -9.58 -27.28
N ARG A 598 15.94 -9.63 -26.41
CA ARG A 598 16.29 -10.83 -25.65
C ARG A 598 15.22 -11.20 -24.61
N VAL A 599 14.60 -10.21 -23.97
CA VAL A 599 13.44 -10.44 -23.10
C VAL A 599 12.23 -10.94 -23.92
N ALA A 600 12.03 -10.42 -25.14
CA ALA A 600 10.96 -10.88 -26.03
C ALA A 600 11.17 -12.34 -26.46
N GLU A 601 12.39 -12.74 -26.82
CA GLU A 601 12.74 -14.12 -27.14
C GLU A 601 12.46 -15.07 -25.97
N LEU A 602 12.91 -14.69 -24.76
CA LEU A 602 12.64 -15.45 -23.54
C LEU A 602 11.13 -15.53 -23.23
N ALA A 603 10.41 -14.43 -23.36
CA ALA A 603 8.96 -14.41 -23.15
C ALA A 603 8.25 -15.35 -24.14
N LEU A 604 8.68 -15.36 -25.41
CA LEU A 604 8.11 -16.23 -26.43
C LEU A 604 8.48 -17.71 -26.20
N SER A 605 9.69 -18.02 -25.74
CA SER A 605 10.08 -19.39 -25.39
C SER A 605 9.25 -19.90 -24.21
N MET A 606 9.12 -19.11 -23.14
CA MET A 606 8.28 -19.46 -21.99
C MET A 606 6.80 -19.64 -22.35
N ALA A 607 6.27 -18.81 -23.27
CA ALA A 607 4.92 -18.94 -23.77
C ALA A 607 4.71 -20.22 -24.60
N ALA A 608 5.76 -20.71 -25.28
CA ALA A 608 5.72 -21.93 -26.09
C ALA A 608 5.92 -23.21 -25.27
N GLU A 609 6.79 -23.18 -24.26
CA GLU A 609 7.17 -24.31 -23.39
C GLU A 609 6.11 -24.70 -22.36
N ARG A 610 4.80 -24.45 -22.63
CA ARG A 610 3.71 -24.85 -21.72
C ARG A 610 3.98 -26.27 -21.22
N PRO A 611 4.15 -26.50 -19.91
CA PRO A 611 4.39 -27.84 -19.40
C PRO A 611 3.17 -28.67 -19.78
N THR A 612 3.32 -29.49 -20.82
CA THR A 612 2.38 -30.57 -21.14
C THR A 612 2.32 -31.39 -19.87
N GLY A 613 1.18 -31.27 -19.17
CA GLY A 613 1.05 -31.77 -17.81
C GLY A 613 1.59 -33.18 -17.74
N LYS A 614 2.43 -33.45 -16.73
CA LYS A 614 2.89 -34.80 -16.37
C LYS A 614 1.72 -35.77 -16.62
N THR A 615 1.86 -36.61 -17.63
CA THR A 615 1.11 -37.85 -17.73
C THR A 615 1.47 -38.59 -16.45
N VAL A 616 0.54 -38.57 -15.49
CA VAL A 616 0.52 -39.57 -14.45
C VAL A 616 0.17 -40.84 -15.21
N HIS A 617 1.20 -41.54 -15.70
CA HIS A 617 1.06 -42.94 -16.01
C HIS A 617 0.70 -43.59 -14.68
N GLY A 618 -0.56 -44.00 -14.58
CA GLY A 618 -0.96 -44.94 -13.56
C GLY A 618 -0.30 -46.26 -13.88
N GLU A 619 0.56 -46.69 -12.99
CA GLU A 619 0.75 -48.09 -12.63
C GLU A 619 0.36 -48.25 -11.16
#